data_AF-A0A1Y2J7B6-F1
#
_entry.id   AF-A0A1Y2J7B6-F1
#
_cell.length_a   1.000
_cell.length_b   1.000
_cell.length_c   1.000
_cell.angle_alpha   90.00
_cell.angle_beta   90.00
_cell.angle_gamma   90.00
#
_symmetry.space_group_name_H-M   'P 1'
#
loop_
_entity.id
_entity.type
_entity.pdbx_description
1 polymer ?
#
loop_
_entity_poly.entity_id
_entity_poly.type
_entity_poly.pdbx_seq_one_letter_code
_entity_poly.pdbx_strand_id
1 'polypeptide(L)'
;MATQCGHIYCLDCATFHFSQGDPCCAVCRKAQTLENMVRLFPDCEEDSAKGTVDESHDDEQISSSPVSVMSIERAGQDAVNTLKKALAGREDMQDAILACNTFVNCVSPRERPHINEALLQDISFQLNLVQTVCVQALHDNQGHITRLKNEVQRVRAAETAARLQIDGHARALRRAEKQIAAKNNELQAQQERYELIYQQCIVATEDATRMRVRVAKVLQDLEDMSVEMQKWKEQAAKAKRKYYALKSEIKELKQVAQGSTGHAHRRSASDDLEVI
;
A
#
# COMPACT_ATOMS: atom_id res chain seq x y z
N MET A 1 6.24 -3.71 -26.77
CA MET A 1 5.90 -4.94 -27.52
C MET A 1 4.73 -5.64 -26.84
N ALA A 2 3.79 -6.21 -27.58
CA ALA A 2 2.66 -6.96 -27.03
C ALA A 2 2.70 -8.42 -27.50
N THR A 3 2.44 -9.35 -26.58
CA THR A 3 2.23 -10.77 -26.90
C THR A 3 0.87 -10.97 -27.58
N GLN A 4 0.66 -12.09 -28.28
CA GLN A 4 -0.65 -12.42 -28.88
C GLN A 4 -1.76 -12.62 -27.84
N CYS A 5 -1.40 -12.81 -26.57
CA CYS A 5 -2.34 -12.89 -25.46
C CYS A 5 -2.62 -11.53 -24.77
N GLY A 6 -2.09 -10.42 -25.30
CA GLY A 6 -2.40 -9.06 -24.84
C GLY A 6 -1.49 -8.51 -23.73
N HIS A 7 -0.51 -9.28 -23.23
CA HIS A 7 0.44 -8.78 -22.23
C HIS A 7 1.55 -7.96 -22.88
N ILE A 8 1.86 -6.81 -22.27
CA ILE A 8 2.79 -5.80 -22.79
C ILE A 8 4.13 -5.91 -22.08
N TYR A 9 5.21 -5.83 -22.85
CA TYR A 9 6.60 -5.80 -22.40
C TYR A 9 7.31 -4.58 -22.97
N CYS A 10 8.27 -4.05 -22.20
CA CYS A 10 9.26 -3.12 -22.74
C CYS A 10 10.12 -3.82 -23.81
N LEU A 11 10.75 -3.07 -24.73
CA LEU A 11 11.55 -3.66 -25.82
C LEU A 11 12.67 -4.55 -25.25
N ASP A 12 13.44 -4.05 -24.30
CA ASP A 12 14.55 -4.79 -23.67
C ASP A 12 14.05 -6.04 -22.93
N CYS A 13 12.94 -5.91 -22.21
CA CYS A 13 12.28 -6.98 -21.48
C CYS A 13 11.84 -8.10 -22.41
N ALA A 14 11.29 -7.74 -23.58
CA ALA A 14 10.84 -8.68 -24.59
C ALA A 14 12.03 -9.42 -25.22
N THR A 15 13.05 -8.69 -25.66
CA THR A 15 14.24 -9.28 -26.29
C THR A 15 14.97 -10.24 -25.35
N PHE A 16 15.12 -9.90 -24.06
CA PHE A 16 15.77 -10.77 -23.09
C PHE A 16 14.94 -12.01 -22.75
N HIS A 17 13.62 -11.87 -22.57
CA HIS A 17 12.77 -12.97 -22.13
C HIS A 17 12.46 -13.97 -23.25
N PHE A 18 12.23 -13.48 -24.47
CA PHE A 18 11.79 -14.30 -25.61
C PHE A 18 12.93 -14.81 -26.50
N SER A 19 14.19 -14.55 -26.16
CA SER A 19 15.38 -15.11 -26.83
C SER A 19 15.84 -16.47 -26.27
N GLN A 20 15.15 -16.98 -25.24
CA GLN A 20 15.43 -18.29 -24.64
C GLN A 20 14.82 -19.42 -25.49
N GLY A 21 15.33 -20.65 -25.35
CA GLY A 21 14.97 -21.78 -26.21
C GLY A 21 13.52 -22.28 -26.12
N ASP A 22 12.78 -21.91 -25.07
CA ASP A 22 11.34 -22.19 -24.94
C ASP A 22 10.60 -20.98 -24.36
N PRO A 23 10.39 -19.94 -25.20
CA PRO A 23 9.89 -18.67 -24.72
C PRO A 23 8.36 -18.73 -24.52
N CYS A 24 7.90 -18.31 -23.34
CA CYS A 24 6.48 -18.26 -22.98
C CYS A 24 6.13 -16.94 -22.30
N CYS A 25 4.87 -16.52 -22.39
CA CYS A 25 4.43 -15.30 -21.69
C CYS A 25 4.57 -15.48 -20.17
N ALA A 26 5.30 -14.59 -19.51
CA ALA A 26 5.49 -14.63 -18.05
C ALA A 26 4.17 -14.59 -17.24
N VAL A 27 3.10 -14.04 -17.82
CA VAL A 27 1.80 -13.88 -17.13
C VAL A 27 0.92 -15.12 -17.33
N CYS A 28 0.63 -15.50 -18.59
CA CYS A 28 -0.32 -16.58 -18.88
C CYS A 28 0.33 -17.90 -19.31
N ARG A 29 1.66 -17.96 -19.40
CA ARG A 29 2.47 -19.13 -19.77
C ARG A 29 2.18 -19.74 -21.15
N LYS A 30 1.42 -19.06 -22.02
CA LYS A 30 1.26 -19.47 -23.41
C LYS A 30 2.58 -19.32 -24.17
N ALA A 31 2.94 -20.33 -24.96
CA ALA A 31 4.12 -20.31 -25.82
C ALA A 31 4.03 -19.15 -26.82
N GLN A 32 5.12 -18.39 -26.92
CA GLN A 32 5.21 -17.19 -27.74
C GLN A 32 6.67 -16.99 -28.15
N THR A 33 6.94 -16.72 -29.42
CA THR A 33 8.29 -16.36 -29.91
C THR A 33 8.41 -14.85 -30.06
N LEU A 34 9.64 -14.33 -30.07
CA LEU A 34 9.91 -12.90 -30.27
C LEU A 34 9.33 -12.39 -31.60
N GLU A 35 9.39 -13.21 -32.65
CA GLU A 35 8.84 -12.93 -33.99
C GLU A 35 7.31 -12.77 -33.99
N ASN A 36 6.62 -13.46 -33.07
CA ASN A 36 5.17 -13.41 -32.94
C ASN A 36 4.67 -12.22 -32.10
N MET A 37 5.56 -11.39 -31.55
CA MET A 37 5.19 -10.22 -30.77
C MET A 37 4.83 -9.03 -31.68
N VAL A 38 3.74 -8.33 -31.33
CA VAL A 38 3.29 -7.14 -32.04
C VAL A 38 4.03 -5.91 -31.51
N ARG A 39 4.69 -5.16 -32.40
CA ARG A 39 5.23 -3.83 -32.07
C ARG A 39 4.08 -2.82 -31.99
N LEU A 40 3.84 -2.28 -30.79
CA LEU A 40 2.76 -1.32 -30.56
C LEU A 40 3.09 0.08 -31.10
N PHE A 41 4.38 0.37 -31.23
CA PHE A 41 4.89 1.58 -31.87
C PHE A 41 5.78 1.07 -33.00
N PRO A 42 5.33 1.14 -34.26
CA PRO A 42 6.25 1.07 -35.37
C PRO A 42 7.29 2.14 -35.12
N ASP A 43 8.57 1.79 -35.23
CA ASP A 43 9.61 2.80 -35.33
C ASP A 43 9.28 3.55 -36.62
N CYS A 44 8.57 4.69 -36.52
CA CYS A 44 8.54 5.67 -37.58
C CYS A 44 9.96 6.22 -37.63
N GLU A 45 10.88 5.45 -38.20
CA GLU A 45 12.07 6.04 -38.77
C GLU A 45 11.53 7.08 -39.75
N GLU A 46 11.70 8.35 -39.40
CA GLU A 46 11.62 9.41 -40.39
C GLU A 46 12.58 8.96 -41.49
N ASP A 47 12.03 8.58 -42.65
CA ASP A 47 12.74 8.38 -43.91
C ASP A 47 13.37 9.72 -44.33
N SER A 48 14.33 10.20 -43.54
CA SER A 48 15.35 11.14 -43.96
C SER A 48 16.34 10.34 -44.79
N ALA A 49 16.43 10.73 -46.06
CA ALA A 49 17.42 10.31 -47.04
C ALA A 49 17.14 9.00 -47.79
N LYS A 50 16.30 9.12 -48.82
CA LYS A 50 16.71 8.70 -50.17
C LYS A 50 16.12 9.66 -51.20
N GLY A 51 16.87 10.73 -51.42
CA GLY A 51 16.77 11.50 -52.65
C GLY A 51 17.14 10.61 -53.83
N THR A 52 16.15 10.28 -54.64
CA THR A 52 16.35 10.07 -56.08
C THR A 52 16.40 11.45 -56.70
N VAL A 53 17.61 11.97 -56.82
CA VAL A 53 17.95 13.06 -57.73
C VAL A 53 17.78 12.48 -59.13
N ASP A 54 16.66 12.79 -59.77
CA ASP A 54 16.48 12.57 -61.20
C ASP A 54 17.20 13.71 -61.91
N GLU A 55 18.35 13.39 -62.51
CA GLU A 55 19.14 14.29 -63.35
C GLU A 55 18.40 14.50 -64.68
N SER A 56 17.39 15.37 -64.70
CA SER A 56 16.93 15.98 -65.95
C SER A 56 17.79 17.22 -66.22
N HIS A 57 18.87 16.95 -66.96
CA HIS A 57 19.74 17.92 -67.62
C HIS A 57 18.95 18.67 -68.70
N ASP A 58 18.10 19.62 -68.29
CA ASP A 58 17.54 20.61 -69.21
C ASP A 58 18.52 21.79 -69.30
N ASP A 59 19.14 21.90 -70.46
CA ASP A 59 19.90 23.07 -70.89
C ASP A 59 19.03 24.33 -70.77
N GLU A 60 19.22 25.08 -69.68
CA GLU A 60 18.82 26.49 -69.59
C GLU A 60 19.61 27.27 -70.64
N GLN A 61 19.05 27.34 -71.85
CA GLN A 61 19.25 28.44 -72.76
C GLN A 61 18.92 29.73 -72.00
N ILE A 62 19.95 30.39 -71.47
CA ILE A 62 19.91 31.78 -71.04
C ILE A 62 19.63 32.61 -72.29
N SER A 63 18.34 32.72 -72.61
CA SER A 63 17.79 33.71 -73.53
C SER A 63 18.06 35.07 -72.90
N SER A 64 19.18 35.67 -73.29
CA SER A 64 19.53 37.06 -72.99
C SER A 64 18.63 38.01 -73.79
N SER A 65 17.32 37.83 -73.67
CA SER A 65 16.36 38.85 -74.07
C SER A 65 16.50 39.99 -73.06
N PRO A 66 16.64 41.26 -73.48
CA PRO A 66 16.77 42.36 -72.55
C PRO A 66 15.57 42.32 -71.61
N VAL A 67 15.83 42.07 -70.33
CA VAL A 67 14.82 42.16 -69.29
C VAL A 67 14.28 43.58 -69.41
N SER A 68 13.04 43.68 -69.88
CA SER A 68 12.38 44.96 -70.03
C SER A 68 12.43 45.66 -68.67
N VAL A 69 12.82 46.93 -68.64
CA VAL A 69 12.85 47.75 -67.41
C VAL A 69 11.50 47.66 -66.67
N MET A 70 10.39 47.47 -67.40
CA MET A 70 9.06 47.25 -66.81
C MET A 70 8.90 45.93 -66.03
N SER A 71 9.66 44.89 -66.38
CA SER A 71 9.70 43.61 -65.66
C SER A 71 10.36 43.75 -64.29
N ILE A 72 11.40 44.59 -64.21
CA ILE A 72 12.14 44.86 -62.96
C ILE A 72 11.28 45.68 -62.02
N GLU A 73 10.60 46.73 -62.51
CA GLU A 73 9.68 47.53 -61.69
C GLU A 73 8.52 46.68 -61.13
N ARG A 74 7.96 45.78 -61.94
CA ARG A 74 6.91 44.85 -61.48
C ARG A 74 7.43 43.91 -60.39
N ALA A 75 8.61 43.31 -60.59
CA ALA A 75 9.23 42.45 -59.58
C ALA A 75 9.51 43.19 -58.26
N GLY A 76 9.94 44.46 -58.34
CA GLY A 76 10.14 45.29 -57.15
C GLY A 76 8.82 45.64 -56.46
N GLN A 77 7.76 45.93 -57.22
CA GLN A 77 6.43 46.19 -56.67
C GLN A 77 5.82 44.93 -56.02
N ASP A 78 6.03 43.76 -56.62
CA ASP A 78 5.62 42.48 -56.06
C ASP A 78 6.36 42.20 -54.74
N ALA A 79 7.67 42.42 -54.69
CA ALA A 79 8.46 42.31 -53.47
C ALA A 79 7.95 43.24 -52.34
N VAL A 80 7.63 44.50 -52.66
CA VAL A 80 7.00 45.45 -51.72
C VAL A 80 5.64 44.95 -51.24
N ASN A 81 4.81 44.43 -52.15
CA ASN A 81 3.49 43.94 -51.81
C ASN A 81 3.56 42.70 -50.90
N THR A 82 4.48 41.77 -51.17
CA THR A 82 4.75 40.60 -50.34
C THR A 82 5.27 41.01 -48.96
N LEU A 83 6.17 42.01 -48.86
CA LEU A 83 6.59 42.60 -47.58
C LEU A 83 5.41 43.20 -46.80
N LYS A 84 4.55 43.97 -47.46
CA LYS A 84 3.35 44.56 -46.82
C LYS A 84 2.38 43.48 -46.34
N LYS A 85 2.19 42.40 -47.11
CA LYS A 85 1.37 41.25 -46.70
C LYS A 85 1.99 40.49 -45.53
N ALA A 86 3.30 40.25 -45.52
CA ALA A 86 4.00 39.61 -44.42
C ALA A 86 3.96 40.43 -43.12
N LEU A 87 4.16 41.76 -43.20
CA LEU A 87 3.98 42.68 -42.07
C LEU A 87 2.55 42.69 -41.53
N ALA A 88 1.56 42.47 -42.39
CA ALA A 88 0.16 42.31 -41.99
C ALA A 88 -0.20 40.90 -41.50
N GLY A 89 0.75 39.97 -41.44
CA GLY A 89 0.56 38.58 -41.02
C GLY A 89 -0.24 37.73 -42.03
N ARG A 90 -0.30 38.15 -43.29
CA ARG A 90 -1.04 37.44 -44.37
C ARG A 90 -0.16 36.53 -45.22
N GLU A 91 1.16 36.60 -45.05
CA GLU A 91 2.15 35.84 -45.81
C GLU A 91 3.36 35.57 -44.91
N ASP A 92 4.14 34.54 -45.21
CA ASP A 92 5.33 34.21 -44.42
C ASP A 92 6.42 35.29 -44.64
N MET A 93 7.10 35.67 -43.57
CA MET A 93 8.21 36.62 -43.64
C MET A 93 9.38 36.04 -44.46
N GLN A 94 9.57 34.71 -44.44
CA GLN A 94 10.56 34.04 -45.29
C GLN A 94 10.29 34.28 -46.79
N ASP A 95 9.03 34.18 -47.20
CA ASP A 95 8.62 34.36 -48.60
C ASP A 95 8.78 35.83 -49.05
N ALA A 96 8.50 36.77 -48.17
CA ALA A 96 8.73 38.20 -48.42
C ALA A 96 10.21 38.55 -48.58
N ILE A 97 11.09 37.96 -47.76
CA ILE A 97 12.54 38.13 -47.89
C ILE A 97 13.05 37.47 -49.18
N LEU A 98 12.53 36.29 -49.53
CA LEU A 98 12.87 35.61 -50.77
C LEU A 98 12.49 36.46 -51.99
N ALA A 99 11.28 37.02 -52.02
CA ALA A 99 10.84 37.92 -53.09
C ALA A 99 11.75 39.15 -53.24
N CYS A 100 12.20 39.73 -52.12
CA CYS A 100 13.16 40.84 -52.14
C CYS A 100 14.54 40.42 -52.66
N ASN A 101 15.05 39.27 -52.24
CA ASN A 101 16.32 38.74 -52.71
C ASN A 101 16.28 38.44 -54.22
N THR A 102 15.18 37.87 -54.70
CA THR A 102 14.95 37.64 -56.14
C THR A 102 14.97 38.96 -56.90
N PHE A 103 14.26 39.98 -56.41
CA PHE A 103 14.31 41.32 -57.03
C PHE A 103 15.74 41.89 -57.07
N VAL A 104 16.48 41.86 -55.96
CA VAL A 104 17.86 42.37 -55.89
C VAL A 104 18.77 41.63 -56.87
N ASN A 105 18.62 40.31 -57.00
CA ASN A 105 19.42 39.49 -57.91
C ASN A 105 19.04 39.70 -59.39
N CYS A 106 17.79 40.09 -59.68
CA CYS A 106 17.34 40.41 -61.04
C CYS A 106 17.79 41.79 -61.54
N VAL A 107 18.25 42.68 -60.65
CA VAL A 107 18.73 44.03 -61.03
C VAL A 107 20.19 43.97 -61.46
N SER A 108 20.45 44.13 -62.76
CA SER A 108 21.83 44.26 -63.23
C SER A 108 22.40 45.66 -62.95
N PRO A 109 23.74 45.83 -62.88
CA PRO A 109 24.37 47.14 -62.70
C PRO A 109 24.01 48.17 -63.79
N ARG A 110 23.62 47.71 -64.98
CA ARG A 110 23.21 48.56 -66.11
C ARG A 110 21.79 49.11 -65.96
N GLU A 111 20.90 48.39 -65.27
CA GLU A 111 19.50 48.77 -65.08
C GLU A 111 19.29 49.64 -63.83
N ARG A 112 20.24 49.60 -62.89
CA ARG A 112 20.24 50.36 -61.64
C ARG A 112 19.89 51.86 -61.77
N PRO A 113 20.43 52.65 -62.75
CA PRO A 113 20.07 54.06 -62.89
C PRO A 113 18.66 54.29 -63.46
N HIS A 114 18.00 53.25 -63.98
CA HIS A 114 16.66 53.33 -64.56
C HIS A 114 15.56 52.88 -63.61
N ILE A 115 15.92 52.36 -62.43
CA ILE A 115 14.95 51.98 -61.41
C ILE A 115 14.40 53.24 -60.75
N ASN A 116 13.08 53.29 -60.60
CA ASN A 116 12.41 54.33 -59.87
C ASN A 116 12.95 54.43 -58.43
N GLU A 117 13.56 55.58 -58.11
CA GLU A 117 14.15 55.84 -56.79
C GLU A 117 13.11 55.74 -55.67
N ALA A 118 11.85 56.09 -55.94
CA ALA A 118 10.75 55.97 -54.98
C ALA A 118 10.46 54.50 -54.61
N LEU A 119 10.63 53.56 -55.56
CA LEU A 119 10.44 52.13 -55.31
C LEU A 119 11.56 51.58 -54.43
N LEU A 120 12.82 51.98 -54.69
CA LEU A 120 13.95 51.60 -53.84
C LEU A 120 13.82 52.18 -52.42
N GLN A 121 13.31 53.41 -52.30
CA GLN A 121 13.00 54.01 -51.00
C GLN A 121 11.88 53.25 -50.26
N ASP A 122 10.80 52.83 -50.93
CA ASP A 122 9.73 52.03 -50.29
C ASP A 122 10.26 50.65 -49.87
N ILE A 123 11.03 49.95 -50.72
CA ILE A 123 11.66 48.67 -50.35
C ILE A 123 12.57 48.84 -49.13
N SER A 124 13.43 49.86 -49.13
CA SER A 124 14.32 50.16 -48.01
C SER A 124 13.53 50.47 -46.73
N PHE A 125 12.45 51.24 -46.83
CA PHE A 125 11.57 51.54 -45.71
C PHE A 125 10.89 50.26 -45.16
N GLN A 126 10.32 49.42 -46.03
CA GLN A 126 9.66 48.19 -45.63
C GLN A 126 10.66 47.20 -45.00
N LEU A 127 11.87 47.06 -45.53
CA LEU A 127 12.91 46.20 -44.96
C LEU A 127 13.36 46.68 -43.58
N ASN A 128 13.52 47.99 -43.38
CA ASN A 128 13.81 48.56 -42.05
C ASN A 128 12.66 48.30 -41.06
N LEU A 129 11.41 48.38 -41.53
CA LEU A 129 10.25 48.07 -40.70
C LEU A 129 10.20 46.58 -40.33
N VAL A 130 10.46 45.68 -41.28
CA VAL A 130 10.61 44.24 -41.01
C VAL A 130 11.71 43.98 -39.99
N GLN A 131 12.88 44.59 -40.14
CA GLN A 131 13.99 44.43 -39.22
C GLN A 131 13.61 44.83 -37.78
N THR A 132 12.93 45.97 -37.62
CA THR A 132 12.49 46.43 -36.29
C THR A 132 11.43 45.52 -35.68
N VAL A 133 10.44 45.08 -36.47
CA VAL A 133 9.39 44.14 -36.01
C VAL A 133 9.97 42.78 -35.65
N CYS A 134 10.86 42.22 -36.47
CA CYS A 134 11.51 40.93 -36.20
C CYS A 134 12.39 40.98 -34.95
N VAL A 135 13.19 42.05 -34.77
CA VAL A 135 14.03 42.22 -33.57
C VAL A 135 13.16 42.33 -32.32
N GLN A 136 12.06 43.09 -32.38
CA GLN A 136 11.12 43.20 -31.26
C GLN A 136 10.45 41.85 -30.95
N ALA A 137 9.98 41.12 -31.96
CA ALA A 137 9.38 39.79 -31.78
C ALA A 137 10.38 38.79 -31.18
N LEU A 138 11.65 38.83 -31.59
CA LEU A 138 12.71 38.01 -31.00
C LEU A 138 12.94 38.38 -29.52
N HIS A 139 12.96 39.67 -29.20
CA HIS A 139 13.10 40.12 -27.81
C HIS A 139 11.91 39.69 -26.94
N ASP A 140 10.68 39.81 -27.45
CA ASP A 140 9.47 39.39 -26.76
C ASP A 140 9.44 37.86 -26.55
N ASN A 141 9.83 37.09 -27.58
CA ASN A 141 9.99 35.64 -27.50
C ASN A 141 11.07 35.26 -26.47
N GLN A 142 12.18 35.97 -26.41
CA GLN A 142 13.22 35.73 -25.41
C GLN A 142 12.72 36.03 -23.99
N GLY A 143 11.92 37.08 -23.81
CA GLY A 143 11.21 37.37 -22.57
C GLY A 143 10.20 36.27 -22.20
N HIS A 144 9.50 35.70 -23.18
CA HIS A 144 8.56 34.60 -22.98
C HIS A 144 9.29 33.30 -22.58
N ILE A 145 10.36 32.93 -23.28
CA ILE A 145 11.21 31.76 -22.97
C ILE A 145 11.77 31.86 -21.55
N THR A 146 12.24 33.04 -21.15
CA THR A 146 12.75 33.27 -19.79
C THR A 146 11.67 33.06 -18.74
N ARG A 147 10.44 33.56 -18.98
CA ARG A 147 9.29 33.33 -18.11
C ARG A 147 8.93 31.86 -17.99
N LEU A 148 8.84 31.15 -19.12
CA LEU A 148 8.57 29.70 -19.13
C LEU A 148 9.65 28.91 -18.39
N LYS A 149 10.93 29.27 -18.56
CA LYS A 149 12.05 28.63 -17.85
C LYS A 149 11.92 28.78 -16.34
N ASN A 150 11.60 29.99 -15.86
CA ASN A 150 11.38 30.25 -14.44
C ASN A 150 10.18 29.47 -13.90
N GLU A 151 9.10 29.36 -14.69
CA GLU A 151 7.93 28.58 -14.32
C GLU A 151 8.24 27.09 -14.21
N VAL A 152 8.94 26.52 -15.18
CA VAL A 152 9.39 25.12 -15.14
C VAL A 152 10.27 24.85 -13.93
N GLN A 153 11.19 25.78 -13.60
CA GLN A 153 12.03 25.65 -12.42
C GLN A 153 11.21 25.69 -11.11
N ARG A 154 10.21 26.57 -11.03
CA ARG A 154 9.28 26.66 -9.89
C ARG A 154 8.47 25.37 -9.73
N VAL A 155 7.92 24.84 -10.81
CA VAL A 155 7.16 23.59 -10.81
C VAL A 155 8.04 22.41 -10.39
N ARG A 156 9.28 22.30 -10.89
CA ARG A 156 10.23 21.25 -10.47
C ARG A 156 10.58 21.31 -8.98
N ALA A 157 10.77 22.51 -8.44
CA ALA A 157 11.01 22.68 -7.01
C ALA A 157 9.78 22.25 -6.18
N ALA A 158 8.57 22.63 -6.61
CA ALA A 158 7.33 22.20 -5.97
C ALA A 158 7.13 20.68 -6.04
N GLU A 159 7.40 20.06 -7.19
CA GLU A 159 7.34 18.60 -7.36
C GLU A 159 8.30 17.89 -6.41
N THR A 160 9.54 18.38 -6.31
CA THR A 160 10.55 17.81 -5.40
C THR A 160 10.09 17.92 -3.94
N ALA A 161 9.53 19.06 -3.55
CA ALA A 161 8.98 19.25 -2.20
C ALA A 161 7.81 18.30 -1.91
N ALA A 162 6.89 18.13 -2.86
CA ALA A 162 5.77 17.20 -2.73
C ALA A 162 6.25 15.74 -2.60
N ARG A 163 7.26 15.33 -3.39
CA ARG A 163 7.88 13.98 -3.28
C ARG A 163 8.46 13.74 -1.89
N LEU A 164 9.18 14.72 -1.33
CA LEU A 164 9.73 14.61 0.02
C LEU A 164 8.64 14.49 1.10
N GLN A 165 7.50 15.17 0.92
CA GLN A 165 6.34 15.03 1.81
C GLN A 165 5.72 13.63 1.71
N ILE A 166 5.52 13.11 0.49
CA ILE A 166 5.02 11.76 0.26
C ILE A 166 5.93 10.73 0.93
N ASP A 167 7.24 10.85 0.77
CA ASP A 167 8.22 9.98 1.44
C ASP A 167 8.15 10.09 2.97
N GLY A 168 7.91 11.30 3.49
CA GLY A 168 7.66 11.55 4.91
C GLY A 168 6.44 10.80 5.42
N HIS A 169 5.31 10.92 4.72
CA HIS A 169 4.07 10.21 5.04
C HIS A 169 4.23 8.70 4.93
N ALA A 170 4.91 8.19 3.91
CA ALA A 170 5.18 6.76 3.73
C ALA A 170 6.05 6.19 4.87
N ARG A 171 7.00 6.96 5.42
CA ARG A 171 7.77 6.56 6.61
C ARG A 171 6.90 6.57 7.87
N ALA A 172 6.03 7.57 8.04
CA ALA A 172 5.11 7.64 9.17
C ALA A 172 4.11 6.47 9.16
N LEU A 173 3.55 6.14 8.00
CA LEU A 173 2.64 5.01 7.82
C LEU A 173 3.30 3.69 8.22
N ARG A 174 4.52 3.42 7.73
CA ARG A 174 5.28 2.22 8.12
C ARG A 174 5.56 2.12 9.62
N ARG A 175 5.72 3.25 10.33
CA ARG A 175 5.87 3.24 11.80
C ARG A 175 4.55 2.93 12.49
N ALA A 176 3.45 3.49 12.01
CA ALA A 176 2.11 3.21 12.54
C ALA A 176 1.73 1.74 12.33
N GLU A 177 1.97 1.17 11.15
CA GLU A 177 1.75 -0.25 10.86
C GLU A 177 2.53 -1.17 11.81
N LYS A 178 3.81 -0.84 12.08
CA LYS A 178 4.61 -1.58 13.07
C LYS A 178 4.03 -1.50 14.48
N GLN A 179 3.52 -0.33 14.88
CA GLN A 179 2.87 -0.16 16.19
C GLN A 179 1.56 -0.96 16.28
N ILE A 180 0.75 -0.95 15.23
CA ILE A 180 -0.48 -1.76 15.14
C ILE A 180 -0.14 -3.24 15.26
N ALA A 181 0.86 -3.73 14.51
CA ALA A 181 1.31 -5.11 14.58
C ALA A 181 1.78 -5.49 16.00
N ALA A 182 2.56 -4.63 16.65
CA ALA A 182 3.00 -4.85 18.03
C ALA A 182 1.82 -4.92 19.02
N LYS A 183 0.82 -4.04 18.86
CA LYS A 183 -0.38 -4.03 19.72
C LYS A 183 -1.29 -5.23 19.47
N ASN A 184 -1.40 -5.70 18.23
CA ASN A 184 -2.13 -6.92 17.91
C ASN A 184 -1.48 -8.15 18.55
N ASN A 185 -0.14 -8.25 18.50
CA ASN A 185 0.58 -9.33 19.17
C ASN A 185 0.41 -9.27 20.70
N GLU A 186 0.42 -8.07 21.29
CA GLU A 186 0.17 -7.88 22.72
C GLU A 186 -1.26 -8.31 23.11
N LEU A 187 -2.25 -7.93 22.30
CA LEU A 187 -3.65 -8.32 22.50
C LEU A 187 -3.83 -9.84 22.40
N GLN A 188 -3.23 -10.47 21.40
CA GLN A 188 -3.26 -11.93 21.27
C GLN A 188 -2.65 -12.63 22.49
N ALA A 189 -1.48 -12.18 22.94
CA ALA A 189 -0.85 -12.72 24.15
C ALA A 189 -1.68 -12.49 25.42
N GLN A 190 -2.51 -11.44 25.47
CA GLN A 190 -3.48 -11.24 26.56
C GLN A 190 -4.67 -12.19 26.46
N GLN A 191 -5.19 -12.43 25.25
CA GLN A 191 -6.27 -13.39 25.00
C GLN A 191 -5.86 -14.81 25.39
N GLU A 192 -4.68 -15.27 24.97
CA GLU A 192 -4.15 -16.59 25.34
C GLU A 192 -4.00 -16.74 26.86
N ARG A 193 -3.55 -15.69 27.55
CA ARG A 193 -3.48 -15.68 29.03
C ARG A 193 -4.86 -15.74 29.68
N TYR A 194 -5.83 -15.00 29.14
CA TYR A 194 -7.19 -15.02 29.64
C TYR A 194 -7.83 -16.40 29.47
N GLU A 195 -7.65 -17.03 28.31
CA GLU A 195 -8.14 -18.39 28.04
C GLU A 195 -7.54 -19.42 29.00
N LEU A 196 -6.23 -19.33 29.28
CA LEU A 196 -5.57 -20.21 30.24
C LEU A 196 -6.15 -20.05 31.65
N ILE A 197 -6.32 -18.81 32.11
CA ILE A 197 -6.92 -18.53 33.43
C ILE A 197 -8.37 -19.04 33.48
N TYR A 198 -9.13 -18.84 32.41
CA TYR A 198 -10.51 -19.32 32.32
C TYR A 198 -10.58 -20.85 32.43
N GLN A 199 -9.70 -21.58 31.74
CA GLN A 199 -9.60 -23.04 31.86
C GLN A 199 -9.23 -23.48 33.28
N GLN A 200 -8.28 -22.78 33.94
CA GLN A 200 -7.92 -23.06 35.34
C GLN A 200 -9.11 -22.85 36.29
N CYS A 201 -9.92 -21.81 36.07
CA CYS A 201 -11.13 -21.57 36.87
C CYS A 201 -12.16 -22.69 36.70
N ILE A 202 -12.33 -23.23 35.49
CA ILE A 202 -13.21 -24.38 35.25
C ILE A 202 -12.74 -25.59 36.07
N VAL A 203 -11.47 -25.98 35.94
CA VAL A 203 -10.90 -27.12 36.66
C VAL A 203 -11.02 -26.94 38.17
N ALA A 204 -10.66 -25.76 38.69
CA ALA A 204 -10.77 -25.46 40.12
C ALA A 204 -12.23 -25.55 40.62
N THR A 205 -13.20 -25.14 39.80
CA THR A 205 -14.64 -25.24 40.14
C THR A 205 -15.12 -26.69 40.18
N GLU A 206 -14.66 -27.52 39.24
CA GLU A 206 -14.93 -28.96 39.24
C GLU A 206 -14.33 -29.65 40.47
N ASP A 207 -13.07 -29.36 40.80
CA ASP A 207 -12.39 -29.92 41.96
C ASP A 207 -13.05 -29.50 43.27
N ALA A 208 -13.43 -28.22 43.41
CA ALA A 208 -14.19 -27.74 44.56
C ALA A 208 -15.54 -28.48 44.68
N THR A 209 -16.19 -28.79 43.57
CA THR A 209 -17.44 -29.57 43.54
C THR A 209 -17.21 -31.02 43.97
N ARG A 210 -16.14 -31.68 43.47
CA ARG A 210 -15.74 -33.02 43.92
C ARG A 210 -15.44 -33.05 45.42
N MET A 211 -14.74 -32.04 45.93
CA MET A 211 -14.45 -31.93 47.37
C MET A 211 -15.72 -31.74 48.19
N ARG A 212 -16.66 -30.90 47.76
CA ARG A 212 -17.97 -30.75 48.44
C ARG A 212 -18.71 -32.09 48.53
N VAL A 213 -18.73 -32.88 47.46
CA VAL A 213 -19.35 -34.22 47.47
C VAL A 213 -18.64 -35.16 48.44
N ARG A 214 -17.30 -35.17 48.46
CA ARG A 214 -16.52 -35.99 49.42
C ARG A 214 -16.79 -35.59 50.87
N VAL A 215 -16.80 -34.28 51.16
CA VAL A 215 -17.11 -33.77 52.50
C VAL A 215 -18.52 -34.15 52.92
N ALA A 216 -19.52 -34.01 52.03
CA ALA A 216 -20.88 -34.42 52.31
C ALA A 216 -20.98 -35.91 52.63
N LYS A 217 -20.25 -36.77 51.90
CA LYS A 217 -20.18 -38.20 52.20
C LYS A 217 -19.58 -38.48 53.57
N VAL A 218 -18.45 -37.85 53.91
CA VAL A 218 -17.81 -38.02 55.23
C VAL A 218 -18.73 -37.56 56.36
N LEU A 219 -19.47 -36.46 56.17
CA LEU A 219 -20.45 -35.99 57.14
C LEU A 219 -21.59 -37.00 57.34
N GLN A 220 -22.08 -37.61 56.26
CA GLN A 220 -23.07 -38.69 56.34
C GLN A 220 -22.53 -39.91 57.10
N ASP A 221 -21.31 -40.35 56.77
CA ASP A 221 -20.68 -41.50 57.44
C ASP A 221 -20.49 -41.24 58.95
N LEU A 222 -20.16 -40.00 59.34
CA LEU A 222 -20.07 -39.58 60.75
C LEU A 222 -21.43 -39.58 61.45
N GLU A 223 -22.49 -39.15 60.76
CA GLU A 223 -23.86 -39.20 61.29
C GLU A 223 -24.31 -40.64 61.50
N ASP A 224 -24.08 -41.53 60.52
CA ASP A 224 -24.41 -42.95 60.60
C ASP A 224 -23.67 -43.62 61.77
N MET A 225 -22.36 -43.36 61.93
CA MET A 225 -21.58 -43.86 63.07
C MET A 225 -22.08 -43.33 64.41
N SER A 226 -22.53 -42.06 64.48
CA SER A 226 -23.13 -41.49 65.69
C SER A 226 -24.43 -42.21 66.08
N VAL A 227 -25.29 -42.49 65.09
CA VAL A 227 -26.51 -43.27 65.27
C VAL A 227 -26.19 -44.70 65.75
N GLU A 228 -25.21 -45.37 65.16
CA GLU A 228 -24.77 -46.69 65.61
C GLU A 228 -24.22 -46.67 67.03
N MET A 229 -23.34 -45.72 67.35
CA MET A 229 -22.80 -45.54 68.70
C MET A 229 -23.93 -45.36 69.73
N GLN A 230 -24.98 -44.62 69.38
CA GLN A 230 -26.14 -44.44 70.25
C GLN A 230 -26.90 -45.77 70.46
N LYS A 231 -27.10 -46.57 69.40
CA LYS A 231 -27.68 -47.91 69.51
C LYS A 231 -26.84 -48.82 70.41
N TRP A 232 -25.52 -48.81 70.27
CA TRP A 232 -24.61 -49.59 71.12
C TRP A 232 -24.68 -49.16 72.58
N LYS A 233 -24.74 -47.84 72.87
CA LYS A 233 -24.95 -47.31 74.22
C LYS A 233 -26.25 -47.79 74.83
N GLU A 234 -27.35 -47.76 74.08
CA GLU A 234 -28.64 -48.27 74.55
C GLU A 234 -28.63 -49.77 74.83
N GLN A 235 -28.00 -50.56 73.95
CA GLN A 235 -27.84 -51.99 74.13
C GLN A 235 -26.98 -52.31 75.36
N ALA A 236 -25.86 -51.62 75.54
CA ALA A 236 -25.02 -51.75 76.72
C ALA A 236 -25.79 -51.38 78.00
N ALA A 237 -26.60 -50.31 77.97
CA ALA A 237 -27.45 -49.92 79.10
C ALA A 237 -28.53 -50.97 79.41
N LYS A 238 -29.13 -51.61 78.38
CA LYS A 238 -30.08 -52.72 78.55
C LYS A 238 -29.39 -53.95 79.14
N ALA A 239 -28.21 -54.33 78.63
CA ALA A 239 -27.42 -55.45 79.14
C ALA A 239 -26.97 -55.23 80.59
N LYS A 240 -26.51 -54.00 80.92
CA LYS A 240 -26.17 -53.58 82.28
C LYS A 240 -27.37 -53.75 83.22
N ARG A 241 -28.56 -53.29 82.83
CA ARG A 241 -29.81 -53.48 83.61
C ARG A 241 -30.11 -54.96 83.85
N LYS A 242 -30.04 -55.80 82.81
CA LYS A 242 -30.22 -57.26 82.94
C LYS A 242 -29.22 -57.90 83.90
N TYR A 243 -27.94 -57.53 83.82
CA TYR A 243 -26.90 -58.02 84.72
C TYR A 243 -27.21 -57.70 86.18
N TYR A 244 -27.61 -56.45 86.48
CA TYR A 244 -27.95 -56.07 87.85
C TYR A 244 -29.19 -56.80 88.38
N ALA A 245 -30.20 -57.02 87.54
CA ALA A 245 -31.37 -57.82 87.91
C ALA A 245 -30.99 -59.28 88.24
N LEU A 246 -30.22 -59.94 87.37
CA LEU A 246 -29.71 -61.29 87.64
C LEU A 246 -28.82 -61.31 88.89
N LYS A 247 -28.01 -60.27 89.12
CA LYS A 247 -27.17 -60.14 90.31
C LYS A 247 -27.99 -59.97 91.59
N SER A 248 -29.10 -59.22 91.57
CA SER A 248 -30.00 -59.13 92.72
C SER A 248 -30.71 -60.46 92.98
N GLU A 249 -31.20 -61.13 91.95
CA GLU A 249 -31.79 -62.48 92.06
C GLU A 249 -30.80 -63.48 92.68
N ILE A 250 -29.54 -63.50 92.21
CA ILE A 250 -28.49 -64.36 92.78
C ILE A 250 -28.22 -64.01 94.26
N LYS A 251 -28.22 -62.73 94.62
CA LYS A 251 -28.03 -62.31 96.02
C LYS A 251 -29.18 -62.79 96.90
N GLU A 252 -30.42 -62.66 96.43
CA GLU A 252 -31.62 -63.15 97.12
C GLU A 252 -31.57 -64.67 97.29
N LEU A 253 -31.26 -65.41 96.21
CA LEU A 253 -31.07 -66.88 96.27
C LEU A 253 -29.97 -67.28 97.26
N LYS A 254 -28.85 -66.55 97.31
CA LYS A 254 -27.79 -66.78 98.30
C LYS A 254 -28.26 -66.51 99.74
N GLN A 255 -29.02 -65.44 99.96
CA GLN A 255 -29.59 -65.14 101.29
C GLN A 255 -30.59 -66.21 101.74
N VAL A 256 -31.46 -66.69 100.84
CA VAL A 256 -32.38 -67.80 101.12
C VAL A 256 -31.60 -69.08 101.46
N ALA A 257 -30.52 -69.37 100.73
CA ALA A 257 -29.67 -70.52 101.01
C ALA A 257 -28.89 -70.41 102.34
N GLN A 258 -28.49 -69.21 102.76
CA GLN A 258 -27.78 -68.96 104.03
C GLN A 258 -28.73 -68.80 105.24
N GLY A 259 -30.00 -68.45 105.01
CA GLY A 259 -31.02 -68.22 106.06
C GLY A 259 -31.51 -69.46 106.81
N SER A 260 -30.99 -70.65 106.51
CA SER A 260 -31.28 -71.88 107.26
C SER A 260 -30.18 -72.32 108.23
N THR A 261 -29.17 -71.49 108.51
CA THR A 261 -28.21 -71.79 109.59
C THR A 261 -27.74 -70.54 110.32
N GLY A 262 -28.34 -70.29 111.49
CA GLY A 262 -27.58 -69.90 112.67
C GLY A 262 -27.49 -68.41 113.01
N HIS A 263 -28.10 -68.08 114.15
CA HIS A 263 -27.62 -67.11 115.14
C HIS A 263 -26.15 -66.67 115.03
N ALA A 264 -25.93 -65.35 115.12
CA ALA A 264 -25.13 -64.66 116.16
C ALA A 264 -24.22 -63.52 115.63
N HIS A 265 -24.16 -62.47 116.45
CA HIS A 265 -23.12 -61.44 116.56
C HIS A 265 -23.06 -60.23 115.59
N ARG A 266 -23.89 -59.24 115.96
CA ARG A 266 -23.54 -57.85 116.33
C ARG A 266 -22.02 -57.50 116.35
N ARG A 267 -21.59 -56.57 115.47
CA ARG A 267 -20.51 -55.53 115.58
C ARG A 267 -20.52 -54.81 114.21
N SER A 268 -20.97 -53.57 114.03
CA SER A 268 -20.53 -52.26 114.56
C SER A 268 -19.07 -51.93 114.24
N ALA A 269 -18.82 -51.47 113.01
CA ALA A 269 -17.74 -50.61 112.52
C ALA A 269 -18.17 -50.21 111.10
N SER A 270 -18.61 -48.99 110.79
CA SER A 270 -17.84 -47.73 110.77
C SER A 270 -16.45 -47.94 110.20
N ASP A 271 -16.31 -47.77 108.89
CA ASP A 271 -15.25 -46.92 108.36
C ASP A 271 -15.52 -46.54 106.91
N ASP A 272 -15.16 -45.29 106.63
CA ASP A 272 -15.25 -44.55 105.38
C ASP A 272 -14.50 -45.21 104.23
N LEU A 273 -14.91 -44.88 102.99
CA LEU A 273 -13.95 -44.40 101.97
C LEU A 273 -14.68 -43.90 100.72
N GLU A 274 -14.61 -42.58 100.54
CA GLU A 274 -14.72 -41.86 99.29
C GLU A 274 -13.73 -42.44 98.25
N VAL A 275 -14.18 -42.59 97.00
CA VAL A 275 -13.28 -42.48 95.84
C VAL A 275 -14.03 -41.69 94.77
N ILE A 276 -13.38 -40.59 94.38
CA ILE A 276 -13.72 -39.63 93.32
C ILE A 276 -13.89 -40.32 91.97
#